data_AF-A0A1I5EBX4-F1
#
_entry.id   AF-A0A1I5EBX4-F1
#
_cell.length_a   1.000
_cell.length_b   1.000
_cell.length_c   1.000
_cell.angle_alpha   90.00
_cell.angle_beta   90.00
_cell.angle_gamma   90.00
#
_symmetry.space_group_name_H-M   'P 1'
#
loop_
_entity.id
_entity.type
_entity.pdbx_description
1 polymer ?
#
loop_
_entity_poly.entity_id
_entity_poly.type
_entity_poly.pdbx_seq_one_letter_code
_entity_poly.pdbx_strand_id
1 'polypeptide(L)'
;MKKYISPTDEQRKYILSAYGESERRIRETERKRLTSISRGHCYKLEALGLFPPRCHFGRNSCAWLLSDILWWIRNPPKVENVNNPYSRKAQ
;
A
#
# COMPACT_ATOMS: atom_id res chain seq x y z
N MET A 1 -9.76 14.15 7.88
CA MET A 1 -9.42 12.99 7.01
C MET A 1 -7.96 12.62 7.24
N LYS A 2 -7.65 11.37 7.62
CA LYS A 2 -6.25 10.93 7.80
C LYS A 2 -5.63 10.67 6.42
N LYS A 3 -4.66 11.49 6.03
CA LYS A 3 -3.87 11.27 4.81
C LYS A 3 -2.87 10.14 5.04
N TYR A 4 -2.44 9.47 3.97
CA TYR A 4 -1.33 8.53 4.04
C TYR A 4 -0.05 9.28 4.42
N ILE A 5 0.64 8.78 5.44
CA ILE A 5 1.95 9.29 5.86
C ILE A 5 2.95 8.20 5.51
N SER A 6 3.92 8.53 4.67
CA SER A 6 5.00 7.63 4.32
C SER A 6 5.77 7.22 5.59
N PRO A 7 6.06 5.93 5.79
CA PRO A 7 6.80 5.46 6.95
C PRO A 7 8.24 5.98 6.93
N THR A 8 8.81 6.23 8.12
CA THR A 8 10.25 6.51 8.29
C THR A 8 11.09 5.26 8.02
N ASP A 9 12.39 5.41 7.81
CA ASP A 9 13.29 4.29 7.48
C ASP A 9 13.30 3.20 8.56
N GLU A 10 13.16 3.58 9.84
CA GLU A 10 13.02 2.62 10.95
C GLU A 10 11.70 1.84 10.87
N GLN A 11 10.60 2.52 10.57
CA GLN A 11 9.28 1.90 10.39
C GLN A 11 9.27 0.96 9.18
N ARG A 12 9.97 1.33 8.10
CA ARG A 12 10.17 0.46 6.92
C ARG A 12 10.93 -0.80 7.29
N LYS A 13 12.06 -0.68 7.99
CA LYS A 13 12.83 -1.84 8.46
C LYS A 13 11.98 -2.74 9.37
N TYR A 14 11.22 -2.14 10.29
CA TYR A 14 10.34 -2.88 11.19
C TYR A 14 9.21 -3.63 10.45
N ILE A 15 8.53 -2.99 9.49
CA ILE A 15 7.44 -3.66 8.78
C ILE A 15 7.98 -4.78 7.87
N LEU A 16 9.12 -4.56 7.23
CA LEU A 16 9.78 -5.57 6.41
C LEU A 16 10.22 -6.77 7.26
N SER A 17 10.85 -6.52 8.40
CA SER A 17 11.26 -7.60 9.33
C SER A 17 10.05 -8.35 9.92
N ALA A 18 8.97 -7.64 10.26
CA ALA A 18 7.75 -8.25 10.78
C ALA A 18 7.05 -9.18 9.77
N TYR A 19 7.19 -8.91 8.47
CA TYR A 19 6.66 -9.75 7.40
C TYR A 19 7.69 -10.75 6.85
N GLY A 20 8.95 -10.68 7.29
CA GLY A 20 10.05 -11.53 6.79
C GLY A 20 10.42 -11.23 5.34
N GLU A 21 10.16 -10.02 4.86
CA GLU A 21 10.39 -9.60 3.47
C GLU A 21 11.50 -8.55 3.40
N SER A 22 12.13 -8.41 2.23
CA SER A 22 13.11 -7.35 1.96
C SER A 22 12.49 -6.21 1.15
N GLU A 23 13.10 -5.02 1.22
CA GLU A 23 12.62 -3.87 0.44
C GLU A 23 12.70 -4.18 -1.05
N ARG A 24 11.54 -4.27 -1.70
CA ARG A 24 11.42 -4.50 -3.14
C ARG A 24 10.33 -3.64 -3.75
N ARG A 25 10.45 -3.42 -5.05
CA ARG A 25 9.45 -2.69 -5.82
C ARG A 25 8.40 -3.66 -6.33
N ILE A 26 7.14 -3.41 -5.96
CA ILE A 26 6.02 -4.21 -6.42
C ILE A 26 5.33 -3.54 -7.61
N ARG A 27 4.89 -4.36 -8.57
CA ARG A 27 4.08 -3.92 -9.71
C ARG A 27 2.58 -4.00 -9.38
N GLU A 28 1.76 -3.52 -10.30
CA GLU A 28 0.29 -3.53 -10.21
C GLU A 28 -0.30 -4.89 -9.85
N THR A 29 0.22 -5.98 -10.44
CA THR A 29 -0.24 -7.35 -10.21
C THR A 29 -0.05 -7.77 -8.75
N GLU A 30 1.12 -7.49 -8.19
CA GLU A 30 1.46 -7.83 -6.81
C GLU A 30 0.76 -6.90 -5.82
N ARG A 31 0.67 -5.61 -6.13
CA ARG A 31 -0.15 -4.66 -5.37
C ARG A 31 -1.60 -5.13 -5.29
N LYS A 32 -2.21 -5.53 -6.41
CA LYS A 32 -3.58 -6.07 -6.44
C LYS A 32 -3.71 -7.34 -5.60
N ARG A 33 -2.71 -8.22 -5.59
CA ARG A 33 -2.70 -9.43 -4.76
C ARG A 33 -2.64 -9.10 -3.26
N LEU A 34 -1.78 -8.16 -2.88
CA LEU A 34 -1.57 -7.75 -1.48
C LEU A 34 -2.75 -6.96 -0.93
N THR A 35 -3.21 -5.94 -1.65
CA THR A 35 -4.29 -5.06 -1.18
C THR A 35 -5.67 -5.57 -1.52
N SER A 36 -5.82 -6.49 -2.48
CA SER A 36 -7.11 -6.93 -3.04
C SER A 36 -7.97 -5.80 -3.64
N ILE A 37 -7.38 -4.62 -3.85
CA ILE A 37 -8.09 -3.43 -4.36
C ILE A 37 -7.98 -3.37 -5.88
N SER A 38 -9.08 -3.00 -6.54
CA SER A 38 -9.10 -2.81 -7.99
C SER A 38 -8.27 -1.59 -8.41
N ARG A 39 -7.76 -1.59 -9.64
CA ARG A 39 -6.97 -0.47 -10.19
C ARG A 39 -7.69 0.87 -10.06
N GLY A 40 -8.97 0.94 -10.43
CA GLY A 40 -9.76 2.18 -10.35
C GLY A 40 -9.94 2.71 -8.93
N HIS A 41 -10.11 1.82 -7.95
CA HIS A 41 -10.21 2.24 -6.54
C HIS A 41 -8.84 2.73 -6.02
N CYS A 42 -7.75 2.07 -6.40
CA CYS A 42 -6.40 2.57 -6.11
C CYS A 42 -6.18 4.00 -6.64
N TYR A 43 -6.60 4.30 -7.88
CA TYR A 43 -6.54 5.66 -8.44
C TYR A 43 -7.35 6.66 -7.61
N LYS A 44 -8.57 6.30 -7.17
CA LYS A 44 -9.38 7.17 -6.31
C LYS A 44 -8.70 7.45 -4.97
N LEU A 45 -8.13 6.42 -4.33
CA LEU A 45 -7.44 6.57 -3.06
C LEU A 45 -6.18 7.43 -3.20
N GLU A 46 -5.44 7.27 -4.28
CA GLU A 46 -4.28 8.10 -4.59
C GLU A 46 -4.66 9.56 -4.84
N ALA A 47 -5.74 9.82 -5.60
CA ALA A 47 -6.27 11.17 -5.80
C ALA A 47 -6.72 11.83 -4.48
N LEU A 48 -7.18 11.02 -3.52
CA LEU A 48 -7.54 11.47 -2.17
C LEU A 48 -6.33 11.59 -1.21
N GLY A 49 -5.11 11.22 -1.66
CA GLY A 49 -3.91 11.20 -0.81
C GLY A 49 -3.96 10.14 0.30
N LEU A 50 -4.72 9.08 0.07
CA LEU A 50 -4.98 7.98 1.01
C LEU A 50 -4.16 6.74 0.70
N PHE A 51 -3.47 6.68 -0.45
CA PHE A 51 -2.67 5.54 -0.88
C PHE A 51 -1.21 5.96 -1.09
N PRO A 52 -0.22 5.05 -0.94
CA PRO A 52 1.17 5.36 -1.23
C PRO A 52 1.39 5.86 -2.66
N PRO A 53 2.29 6.84 -2.85
CA PRO A 53 2.57 7.43 -4.16
C PRO A 53 3.21 6.41 -5.10
N ARG A 54 2.94 6.56 -6.41
CA ARG A 54 3.58 5.74 -7.44
C ARG A 54 5.01 6.20 -7.71
N CYS A 55 5.94 5.25 -7.74
CA CYS A 55 7.22 5.46 -8.39
C CYS A 55 7.10 5.14 -9.89
N HIS A 56 7.30 6.16 -10.71
CA HIS A 56 7.37 6.01 -12.17
C HIS A 56 8.80 5.65 -12.59
N PHE A 57 8.94 4.51 -13.28
CA PHE A 57 10.21 4.05 -13.86
C PHE A 57 10.23 4.21 -15.40
N GLY A 58 9.17 4.76 -15.98
CA GLY A 58 9.04 5.01 -17.42
C GLY A 58 7.61 5.39 -17.79
N ARG A 59 7.34 5.53 -19.11
CA ARG A 59 6.03 5.98 -19.65
C ARG A 59 4.84 5.13 -19.17
N ASN A 60 5.01 3.81 -19.08
CA ASN A 60 3.95 2.86 -18.71
C ASN A 60 4.29 2.03 -17.47
N SER A 61 5.42 2.30 -16.81
CA SER A 61 5.92 1.50 -15.69
C SER A 61 5.74 2.28 -14.39
N CYS A 62 4.79 1.82 -13.58
CA CYS A 62 4.62 2.27 -12.21
C CYS A 62 4.91 1.12 -11.24
N ALA A 63 5.52 1.46 -10.12
CA ALA A 63 5.78 0.54 -9.03
C ALA A 63 5.55 1.23 -7.69
N TRP A 64 5.40 0.43 -6.65
CA TRP A 64 5.32 0.88 -5.26
C TRP A 64 6.41 0.20 -4.44
N LEU A 65 6.83 0.83 -3.35
CA LEU A 65 7.66 0.16 -2.35
C LEU A 65 6.80 -0.85 -1.59
N LEU A 66 7.34 -2.04 -1.37
CA LEU A 66 6.65 -3.07 -0.60
C LEU A 66 6.38 -2.57 0.82
N SER A 67 7.35 -1.90 1.44
CA SER A 67 7.21 -1.35 2.79
C SER A 67 6.05 -0.36 2.90
N ASP A 68 5.92 0.56 1.94
CA ASP A 68 4.83 1.53 1.87
C ASP A 68 3.45 0.85 1.76
N ILE A 69 3.37 -0.22 0.96
CA ILE A 69 2.13 -0.98 0.75
C ILE A 69 1.77 -1.81 2.00
N LEU A 70 2.74 -2.48 2.61
CA LEU A 70 2.54 -3.21 3.87
C LEU A 70 2.13 -2.26 5.00
N TRP A 71 2.76 -1.09 5.08
CA TRP A 71 2.42 -0.05 6.04
C TRP A 71 0.97 0.42 5.86
N TRP A 72 0.56 0.66 4.61
CA TRP A 72 -0.81 1.02 4.26
C TRP A 72 -1.81 -0.08 4.63
N ILE A 73 -1.49 -1.36 4.37
CA ILE A 73 -2.36 -2.50 4.72
C ILE A 73 -2.56 -2.62 6.23
N ARG A 74 -1.53 -2.32 7.02
CA ARG A 74 -1.58 -2.38 8.49
C ARG A 74 -2.28 -1.17 9.10
N ASN A 75 -2.14 0.01 8.49
CA ASN A 75 -2.75 1.26 8.93
C ASN A 75 -3.63 1.86 7.81
N PRO A 76 -4.68 1.16 7.34
CA PRO A 76 -5.52 1.71 6.31
C PRO A 76 -6.25 2.92 6.89
N PRO A 77 -6.26 4.07 6.20
CA PRO A 77 -7.09 5.18 6.63
C PRO A 77 -8.55 4.71 6.74
N LYS A 78 -9.29 5.20 7.74
CA LYS A 78 -10.74 4.97 7.81
C LYS A 78 -11.38 5.67 6.63
N VAL A 79 -11.56 4.91 5.56
CA VAL A 79 -12.27 5.34 4.34
C VAL A 79 -13.56 4.55 4.31
N GLU A 80 -14.68 5.25 4.24
CA GLU A 80 -15.98 4.62 4.04
C GLU A 80 -15.93 3.80 2.74
N ASN A 81 -16.27 2.51 2.81
CA ASN A 81 -16.26 1.56 1.69
C ASN A 81 -14.89 1.02 1.21
N VAL A 82 -13.81 1.13 1.99
CA VAL A 82 -12.62 0.31 1.73
C VAL A 82 -12.75 -1.03 2.46
N ASN A 83 -12.96 -2.09 1.68
CA ASN A 83 -12.95 -3.47 2.18
C ASN A 83 -11.51 -3.82 2.61
N ASN A 84 -11.21 -3.58 3.89
CA ASN A 84 -9.89 -3.75 4.46
C ASN A 84 -9.49 -5.24 4.45
N PRO A 85 -8.45 -5.65 3.70
CA PRO A 85 -8.02 -7.05 3.70
C PRO A 85 -7.49 -7.52 5.06
N TYR A 86 -7.03 -6.61 5.95
CA TYR A 86 -6.59 -6.99 7.30
C TYR A 86 -7.76 -7.44 8.18
N SER A 87 -8.95 -6.86 8.00
CA SER A 87 -10.16 -7.28 8.73
C SER A 87 -10.66 -8.68 8.32
N ARG A 88 -10.22 -9.24 7.19
CA ARG A 88 -10.60 -10.60 6.76
C ARG A 88 -9.84 -11.72 7.46
N LYS A 89 -8.68 -11.44 8.07
CA LYS A 89 -7.91 -12.46 8.81
C LYS A 89 -8.40 -12.69 10.24
N ALA A 90 -9.49 -12.03 10.67
CA ALA A 90 -10.02 -12.10 12.03
C ALA A 90 -11.32 -12.91 12.17
N GLN A 91 -11.67 -13.75 11.18
CA GLN A 91 -12.80 -14.70 11.26
C GLN A 91 -12.33 -16.13 11.10
#